data_AF-A0A971FKN3-F1
#
_entry.id   AF-A0A971FKN3-F1
#
_cell.length_a   1.000
_cell.length_b   1.000
_cell.length_c   1.000
_cell.angle_alpha   90.00
_cell.angle_beta   90.00
_cell.angle_gamma   90.00
#
_symmetry.space_group_name_H-M   'P 1'
#
loop_
_entity.id
_entity.type
_entity.pdbx_description
1 polymer ?
#
loop_
_entity_poly.entity_id
_entity_poly.type
_entity_poly.pdbx_seq_one_letter_code
_entity_poly.pdbx_strand_id
1 'polypeptide(L)'
;MKRDMDLIRKLLLYLEEMNPYNREVPIRIDGYGQDQIEYHGFLLVDAGLATGVDTTTFENRQPEYFLTGLTWAGHEFLDAARNETNWKKAKEKFAGVGGFSFGVLQALLIALMKEKLGL
;
A
#
# COMPACT_ATOMS: atom_id res chain seq x y z
N MET A 1 8.94 0.76 -12.17
CA MET A 1 7.66 0.20 -12.70
C MET A 1 6.53 1.21 -12.48
N LYS A 2 5.33 1.03 -13.06
CA LYS A 2 4.19 1.93 -12.76
C LYS A 2 3.65 1.61 -11.35
N ARG A 3 3.38 2.65 -10.55
CA ARG A 3 2.74 2.51 -9.24
C ARG A 3 1.30 2.00 -9.39
N ASP A 4 1.00 0.89 -8.74
CA ASP A 4 -0.30 0.26 -8.60
C ASP A 4 -0.79 0.37 -7.15
N MET A 5 -1.89 1.09 -6.98
CA MET A 5 -2.45 1.39 -5.67
C MET A 5 -3.30 0.26 -5.10
N ASP A 6 -3.80 -0.64 -5.95
CA ASP A 6 -4.44 -1.86 -5.48
C ASP A 6 -3.39 -2.80 -4.86
N LEU A 7 -2.18 -2.88 -5.44
CA LEU A 7 -1.07 -3.62 -4.83
C LEU A 7 -0.60 -2.99 -3.52
N ILE A 8 -0.44 -1.66 -3.48
CA ILE A 8 -0.12 -0.93 -2.23
C ILE A 8 -1.12 -1.28 -1.12
N ARG A 9 -2.42 -1.21 -1.41
CA ARG A 9 -3.47 -1.56 -0.45
C ARG A 9 -3.38 -3.02 -0.01
N LYS A 10 -3.19 -3.96 -0.94
CA LYS A 10 -3.05 -5.40 -0.63
C LYS A 10 -1.83 -5.68 0.25
N LEU A 11 -0.69 -5.04 -0.02
CA LEU A 11 0.51 -5.19 0.80
C LEU A 11 0.31 -4.63 2.21
N LEU A 12 -0.36 -3.50 2.36
CA LEU A 12 -0.68 -2.95 3.68
C LEU A 12 -1.59 -3.89 4.49
N LEU A 13 -2.62 -4.47 3.85
CA LEU A 13 -3.48 -5.48 4.48
C LEU A 13 -2.67 -6.72 4.88
N TYR A 14 -1.80 -7.22 3.99
CA TYR A 14 -0.92 -8.34 4.28
C TYR A 14 0.01 -8.05 5.48
N LEU A 15 0.64 -6.87 5.52
CA LEU A 15 1.54 -6.48 6.59
C LEU A 15 0.82 -6.33 7.95
N GLU A 16 -0.45 -5.95 7.94
CA GLU A 16 -1.25 -5.86 9.16
C GLU A 16 -1.61 -7.24 9.74
N GLU A 17 -1.91 -8.21 8.88
CA GLU A 17 -2.22 -9.58 9.29
C GLU A 17 -0.96 -10.41 9.64
N MET A 18 0.20 -9.92 9.21
CA MET A 18 1.49 -10.56 9.41
C MET A 18 1.89 -10.59 10.89
N ASN A 19 2.33 -11.76 11.33
CA ASN A 19 2.92 -12.03 12.62
C ASN A 19 4.10 -13.01 12.43
N PRO A 20 4.90 -13.29 13.48
CA PRO A 20 6.07 -14.16 13.37
C PRO A 20 5.78 -15.59 12.88
N TYR A 21 4.52 -16.05 12.94
CA TYR A 21 4.13 -17.43 12.61
C TYR A 21 3.52 -17.60 11.22
N ASN A 22 3.09 -16.51 10.56
CA ASN A 22 2.43 -16.55 9.24
C ASN A 22 3.13 -15.71 8.16
N ARG A 23 4.32 -15.18 8.45
CA ARG A 23 5.11 -14.43 7.46
C ARG A 23 5.61 -15.36 6.35
N GLU A 24 5.28 -15.03 5.11
CA GLU A 24 5.84 -15.66 3.92
C GLU A 24 7.14 -14.97 3.52
N VAL A 25 8.14 -15.77 3.12
CA VAL A 25 9.41 -15.28 2.56
C VAL A 25 9.71 -16.06 1.27
N PRO A 26 9.67 -15.42 0.09
CA PRO A 26 9.27 -14.03 -0.16
C PRO A 26 7.75 -13.83 -0.01
N ILE A 27 7.32 -12.57 0.16
CA ILE A 27 5.89 -12.21 0.21
C ILE A 27 5.23 -12.56 -1.13
N ARG A 28 4.04 -13.16 -1.08
CA ARG A 28 3.25 -13.47 -2.28
C ARG A 28 1.88 -12.81 -2.21
N ILE A 29 1.50 -12.14 -3.28
CA ILE A 29 0.19 -11.52 -3.46
C ILE A 29 -0.38 -12.00 -4.78
N ASP A 30 -1.56 -12.63 -4.74
CA ASP A 30 -2.20 -13.16 -5.94
C ASP A 30 -2.40 -12.11 -7.03
N GLY A 31 -1.98 -12.47 -8.25
CA GLY A 31 -2.05 -11.63 -9.44
C GLY A 31 -0.84 -10.70 -9.66
N TYR A 32 0.20 -10.77 -8.80
CA TYR A 32 1.38 -9.93 -8.91
C TYR A 32 2.68 -10.74 -8.97
N GLY A 33 3.59 -10.32 -9.83
CA GLY A 33 4.95 -10.87 -9.88
C GLY A 33 5.81 -10.38 -8.71
N GLN A 34 6.87 -11.13 -8.39
CA GLN A 34 7.80 -10.76 -7.31
C GLN A 34 8.44 -9.39 -7.54
N ASP A 35 8.85 -9.07 -8.77
CA ASP A 35 9.39 -7.75 -9.11
C ASP A 35 8.40 -6.61 -8.81
N GLN A 36 7.10 -6.84 -9.02
CA GLN A 36 6.08 -5.86 -8.67
C GLN A 36 5.97 -5.69 -7.17
N ILE A 37 5.96 -6.80 -6.42
CA ILE A 37 5.84 -6.79 -4.97
C ILE A 37 7.02 -6.04 -4.33
N GLU A 38 8.25 -6.36 -4.71
CA GLU A 38 9.46 -5.71 -4.19
C GLU A 38 9.47 -4.20 -4.51
N TYR A 39 9.17 -3.83 -5.76
CA TYR A 39 9.10 -2.42 -6.14
C TYR A 39 8.04 -1.64 -5.35
N HIS A 40 6.88 -2.24 -5.07
CA HIS A 40 5.85 -1.59 -4.28
C HIS A 40 6.16 -1.61 -2.77
N GLY A 41 6.90 -2.62 -2.30
CA GLY A 41 7.47 -2.63 -0.95
C GLY A 41 8.42 -1.46 -0.74
N PHE A 42 9.33 -1.21 -1.69
CA PHE A 42 10.17 -0.01 -1.69
C PHE A 42 9.33 1.28 -1.62
N LEU A 43 8.30 1.40 -2.46
CA LEU A 43 7.43 2.60 -2.46
C LEU A 43 6.68 2.80 -1.14
N LEU A 44 6.32 1.73 -0.42
CA LEU A 44 5.69 1.82 0.89
C LEU A 44 6.65 2.41 1.94
N VAL A 45 7.91 1.99 1.90
CA VAL A 45 8.95 2.50 2.80
C VAL A 45 9.30 3.95 2.47
N ASP A 46 9.48 4.26 1.18
CA ASP A 46 9.74 5.63 0.68
C ASP A 46 8.60 6.61 1.04
N ALA A 47 7.34 6.15 0.94
CA ALA A 47 6.17 6.94 1.34
C ALA A 47 5.94 7.00 2.87
N GLY A 48 6.77 6.32 3.66
CA GLY A 48 6.64 6.27 5.11
C GLY A 48 5.39 5.53 5.61
N LEU A 49 4.83 4.62 4.82
CA LEU A 49 3.65 3.79 5.16
C LEU A 49 4.03 2.44 5.77
N ALA A 50 5.21 1.92 5.45
CA ALA A 50 5.74 0.70 6.03
C ALA A 50 7.17 0.90 6.52
N THR A 51 7.61 0.05 7.42
CA THR A 51 9.01 -0.10 7.79
C THR A 51 9.58 -1.34 7.11
N GLY A 52 10.87 -1.31 6.81
CA GLY A 52 11.58 -2.44 6.22
C GLY A 52 13.07 -2.27 6.31
N VAL A 53 13.79 -3.37 6.08
CA VAL A 53 15.25 -3.37 5.94
C VAL A 53 15.57 -3.41 4.46
N ASP A 54 16.39 -2.49 3.98
CA ASP A 54 16.92 -2.53 2.62
C ASP A 54 17.85 -3.74 2.48
N THR A 55 17.51 -4.65 1.57
CA THR A 55 18.29 -5.86 1.28
C THR A 55 18.90 -5.83 -0.11
N THR A 56 18.96 -4.65 -0.73
CA THR A 56 19.48 -4.47 -2.09
C THR A 56 20.96 -4.80 -2.15
N THR A 57 21.32 -5.66 -3.10
CA THR A 57 22.69 -6.06 -3.44
C THR A 57 23.03 -5.65 -4.88
N PHE A 58 24.30 -5.80 -5.28
CA PHE A 58 24.75 -5.52 -6.65
C PHE A 58 24.09 -6.39 -7.72
N GLU A 59 23.51 -7.54 -7.35
CA GLU A 59 22.84 -8.45 -8.27
C GLU A 59 21.38 -8.05 -8.54
N ASN A 60 20.80 -7.22 -7.67
CA ASN A 60 19.41 -6.81 -7.79
C ASN A 60 19.24 -5.75 -8.88
N ARG A 61 18.19 -5.92 -9.70
CA ARG A 61 17.86 -4.99 -10.79
C ARG A 61 17.05 -3.78 -10.32
N GLN A 62 16.61 -3.80 -9.07
CA GLN A 62 15.78 -2.78 -8.42
C GLN A 62 15.91 -2.89 -6.90
N PRO A 63 15.49 -1.87 -6.13
CA PRO A 63 15.51 -1.94 -4.68
C PRO A 63 14.64 -3.10 -4.16
N GLU A 64 15.16 -3.84 -3.18
CA GLU A 64 14.45 -4.91 -2.48
C GLU A 64 14.41 -4.59 -1.00
N TYR A 65 13.23 -4.81 -0.39
CA TYR A 65 13.01 -4.46 1.01
C TYR A 65 12.37 -5.63 1.74
N PHE A 66 13.02 -6.06 2.81
CA PHE A 66 12.40 -6.92 3.79
C PHE A 66 11.45 -6.10 4.68
N LEU A 67 10.17 -6.04 4.30
CA LEU A 67 9.14 -5.30 5.03
C LEU A 67 8.95 -5.88 6.43
N THR A 68 9.03 -5.05 7.46
CA THR A 68 8.94 -5.46 8.87
C THR A 68 7.57 -5.19 9.49
N GLY A 69 6.85 -4.17 9.02
CA GLY A 69 5.51 -3.84 9.52
C GLY A 69 5.00 -2.49 8.99
N LEU A 70 3.86 -2.05 9.51
CA LEU A 70 3.26 -0.76 9.18
C LEU A 70 3.83 0.37 10.05
N THR A 71 3.91 1.58 9.50
CA THR A 71 4.07 2.79 10.31
C THR A 71 2.71 3.26 10.83
N TRP A 72 2.71 4.25 11.73
CA TRP A 72 1.47 4.93 12.13
C TRP A 72 0.70 5.50 10.93
N ALA A 73 1.42 6.17 10.01
CA ALA A 73 0.81 6.69 8.78
C ALA A 73 0.28 5.58 7.88
N GLY A 74 0.93 4.42 7.87
CA GLY A 74 0.46 3.19 7.22
C GLY A 74 -0.89 2.74 7.76
N HIS A 75 -1.05 2.66 9.08
CA HIS A 75 -2.32 2.31 9.72
C HIS A 75 -3.43 3.32 9.39
N GLU A 76 -3.16 4.62 9.53
CA GLU A 76 -4.13 5.69 9.20
C GLU A 76 -4.62 5.61 7.75
N PHE A 77 -3.69 5.44 6.80
CA PHE A 77 -4.07 5.28 5.40
C PHE A 77 -4.82 3.97 5.16
N LEU A 78 -4.38 2.86 5.76
CA LEU A 78 -5.02 1.56 5.61
C LEU A 78 -6.46 1.59 6.12
N ASP A 79 -6.72 2.19 7.28
CA ASP A 79 -8.08 2.30 7.82
C ASP A 79 -9.00 3.14 6.93
N ALA A 80 -8.48 4.23 6.36
CA ALA A 80 -9.20 5.01 5.36
C ALA A 80 -9.48 4.21 4.07
N ALA A 81 -8.54 3.36 3.66
CA ALA A 81 -8.62 2.54 2.45
C ALA A 81 -9.31 1.18 2.65
N ARG A 82 -9.57 0.73 3.89
CA ARG A 82 -10.03 -0.63 4.19
C ARG A 82 -11.40 -0.92 3.62
N ASN A 83 -12.31 0.04 3.70
CA ASN A 83 -13.69 -0.13 3.26
C ASN A 83 -13.78 -0.23 1.73
N GLU A 84 -14.16 -1.40 1.22
CA GLU A 84 -14.23 -1.71 -0.22
C GLU A 84 -15.12 -0.73 -1.00
N THR A 85 -16.24 -0.30 -0.41
CA THR A 85 -17.15 0.68 -1.03
C THR A 85 -16.48 2.04 -1.18
N ASN A 86 -15.78 2.52 -0.15
CA ASN A 86 -15.06 3.80 -0.21
C ASN A 86 -13.87 3.73 -1.16
N TRP A 87 -13.15 2.60 -1.17
CA TRP A 87 -12.05 2.36 -2.10
C TRP A 87 -12.50 2.44 -3.56
N LYS A 88 -13.58 1.73 -3.92
CA LYS A 88 -14.15 1.77 -5.28
C LYS A 88 -14.59 3.18 -5.68
N LYS A 89 -15.36 3.86 -4.82
CA LYS A 89 -15.77 5.25 -5.02
C LYS A 89 -14.58 6.19 -5.24
N ALA A 90 -13.51 6.02 -4.47
CA ALA A 90 -12.29 6.82 -4.64
C ALA A 90 -11.64 6.55 -6.00
N LYS A 91 -11.45 5.27 -6.38
CA LYS A 91 -10.85 4.91 -7.67
C LYS A 91 -11.66 5.45 -8.86
N GLU A 92 -12.98 5.37 -8.81
CA GLU A 92 -13.87 5.91 -9.85
C GLU A 92 -13.69 7.42 -10.03
N LYS A 93 -13.61 8.18 -8.93
CA LYS A 93 -13.35 9.62 -8.97
C LYS A 93 -11.98 9.94 -9.58
N PHE A 94 -10.96 9.13 -9.30
CA PHE A 94 -9.61 9.29 -9.83
C PHE A 94 -9.48 8.96 -11.32
N ALA A 95 -10.28 8.02 -11.83
CA ALA A 95 -10.26 7.64 -13.25
C ALA A 95 -10.53 8.83 -14.19
N GLY A 96 -11.33 9.81 -13.75
CA GLY A 96 -11.65 11.01 -14.53
C GLY A 96 -10.57 12.11 -14.53
N VAL A 97 -9.57 12.04 -13.64
CA VAL A 97 -8.58 13.12 -13.42
C VAL A 97 -7.27 12.88 -14.18
N GLY A 98 -7.06 11.68 -14.72
CA GLY A 98 -5.88 11.35 -15.56
C GLY A 98 -4.57 11.16 -14.77
N GLY A 99 -4.60 11.17 -13.44
CA GLY A 99 -3.44 10.98 -12.59
C GLY A 99 -3.82 10.49 -11.19
N PHE A 100 -2.90 9.80 -10.51
CA PHE A 100 -3.14 9.21 -9.20
C PHE A 100 -2.13 9.76 -8.19
N SER A 101 -2.52 10.79 -7.43
CA SER A 101 -1.72 11.36 -6.34
C SER A 101 -2.08 10.71 -5.00
N PHE A 102 -1.07 10.27 -4.23
CA PHE A 102 -1.26 9.63 -2.94
C PHE A 102 -1.97 10.56 -1.94
N GLY A 103 -1.49 11.79 -1.77
CA GLY A 103 -2.08 12.74 -0.82
C GLY A 103 -3.53 13.09 -1.15
N VAL A 104 -3.87 13.20 -2.45
CA VAL A 104 -5.25 13.44 -2.87
C VAL A 104 -6.14 12.22 -2.61
N LEU A 105 -5.61 11.00 -2.82
CA LEU A 105 -6.35 9.78 -2.52
C LEU A 105 -6.65 9.70 -1.03
N GLN A 106 -5.64 9.91 -0.19
CA GLN A 106 -5.79 9.86 1.26
C GLN A 106 -6.81 10.90 1.74
N ALA A 107 -6.73 12.14 1.25
CA ALA A 107 -7.70 13.18 1.57
C ALA A 107 -9.14 12.80 1.17
N LEU A 108 -9.31 12.20 -0.01
CA LEU A 108 -10.62 11.74 -0.49
C LEU A 108 -11.19 10.60 0.35
N LEU A 109 -10.36 9.60 0.71
CA LEU A 109 -10.78 8.48 1.56
C LEU A 109 -11.20 8.96 2.96
N ILE A 110 -10.45 9.90 3.54
CA ILE A 110 -10.80 10.53 4.82
C ILE A 110 -12.11 11.31 4.70
N ALA A 111 -12.33 12.05 3.61
CA ALA A 111 -13.58 12.76 3.38
C ALA A 111 -14.78 11.80 3.29
N LEU A 112 -14.65 10.68 2.56
CA LEU A 112 -15.67 9.63 2.49
C LEU A 112 -15.92 8.93 3.84
N MET A 113 -14.92 8.89 4.71
CA MET A 113 -15.08 8.37 6.07
C MET A 113 -15.83 9.37 6.97
N LYS A 114 -15.48 10.66 6.91
CA LYS A 114 -16.18 11.73 7.63
C LYS A 114 -17.66 11.82 7.28
N GLU A 115 -17.99 11.72 5.98
CA GLU A 115 -19.38 11.70 5.50
C GLU A 115 -20.20 10.58 6.16
N LYS A 116 -19.61 9.38 6.32
CA LYS A 116 -20.26 8.26 7.01
C LYS A 116 -20.41 8.46 8.51
N LEU A 117 -19.55 9.26 9.12
CA LEU A 117 -19.61 9.62 10.54
C LEU A 117 -20.55 10.81 10.79
N GLY A 118 -21.06 11.46 9.75
CA GLY A 118 -21.89 12.67 9.87
C GLY A 118 -21.10 13.92 10.28
N LEU A 119 -19.80 13.96 9.97
CA LEU A 119 -18.88 15.08 10.24
C LEU A 119 -18.68 15.98 9.01
#